data_AF-A0A0S3RGP8-F1
#
_entry.id   AF-A0A0S3RGP8-F1
#
_cell.length_a   1.000
_cell.length_b   1.000
_cell.length_c   1.000
_cell.angle_alpha   90.00
_cell.angle_beta   90.00
_cell.angle_gamma   90.00
#
_symmetry.space_group_name_H-M   'P 1'
#
loop_
_entity.id
_entity.type
_entity.pdbx_description
1 polymer ?
#
loop_
_entity_poly.entity_id
_entity_poly.type
_entity_poly.pdbx_seq_one_letter_code
_entity_poly.pdbx_strand_id
1 'polypeptide(L)'
;MSETGATAILKEEVDIVIPTIRNLEFLEKWRAFFEPYHLIIVQDGDPSKGIKVPEGFDYELYNRNDINRILGSKSHCISFKDSACRCFGFLLSKKKYIFTIDDDCFVAKDPSGKEINALEQHLKNLLTPSTPFFFNTLYDPFREGTDFVRGYPFSLREGVPTAASHGLWLNIPDYDAPTQLVKPLERNTRYVDAVMTIPKGTLFPMCGMNLAFNRELIGPVMYFGLMGDGQPIGRYDDMWAGWCMKVISDHLGFGVKTGLPYVWHSKASNPFVNLKKEYKGIYWQEELIPFFQSVSLPKECTTAQKCYVELSKQVKAKLGKVDEYFNKLADNMVTWIEAWEELNPSVAPKSDALPNGSAK
;
A
#
# COMPACT_ATOMS: atom_id res chain seq x y z
N MET A 1 8.13 -25.23 12.18
CA MET A 1 7.28 -25.60 11.02
C MET A 1 8.18 -25.61 9.80
N SER A 2 8.13 -26.63 8.95
CA SER A 2 8.95 -26.66 7.73
C SER A 2 8.59 -25.48 6.82
N GLU A 3 9.57 -24.91 6.12
CA GLU A 3 9.39 -23.80 5.15
C GLU A 3 8.26 -24.08 4.14
N THR A 4 8.04 -25.36 3.79
CA THR A 4 7.02 -25.84 2.87
C THR A 4 5.58 -25.79 3.41
N GLY A 5 5.40 -25.87 4.73
CA GLY A 5 4.07 -25.80 5.37
C GLY A 5 3.58 -24.37 5.57
N ALA A 6 4.50 -23.44 5.85
CA ALA A 6 4.18 -22.02 6.01
C ALA A 6 3.82 -21.35 4.66
N THR A 7 4.43 -21.76 3.56
CA THR A 7 4.14 -21.23 2.21
C THR A 7 2.80 -21.70 1.65
N ALA A 8 2.31 -22.90 2.03
CA ALA A 8 1.00 -23.40 1.56
C ALA A 8 -0.18 -22.67 2.21
N ILE A 9 -0.06 -22.27 3.49
CA ILE A 9 -1.12 -21.56 4.23
C ILE A 9 -1.31 -20.12 3.71
N LEU A 10 -0.31 -19.51 3.08
CA LEU A 10 -0.37 -18.12 2.60
C LEU A 10 -1.10 -17.93 1.27
N LYS A 11 -1.27 -18.97 0.45
CA LYS A 11 -1.92 -18.84 -0.88
C LYS A 11 -3.40 -18.44 -0.78
N GLU A 12 -4.09 -19.03 0.18
CA GLU A 12 -5.51 -18.74 0.45
C GLU A 12 -5.70 -17.38 1.17
N GLU A 13 -4.63 -16.80 1.70
CA GLU A 13 -4.66 -15.56 2.49
C GLU A 13 -4.20 -14.32 1.71
N VAL A 14 -3.85 -14.45 0.42
CA VAL A 14 -3.30 -13.35 -0.40
C VAL A 14 -4.08 -13.14 -1.69
N ASP A 15 -4.48 -11.89 -1.94
CA ASP A 15 -4.91 -11.42 -3.26
C ASP A 15 -3.86 -10.49 -3.87
N ILE A 16 -3.68 -10.57 -5.19
CA ILE A 16 -2.84 -9.63 -5.95
C ILE A 16 -3.75 -8.63 -6.68
N VAL A 17 -3.59 -7.34 -6.42
CA VAL A 17 -4.43 -6.27 -7.00
C VAL A 17 -3.63 -5.47 -8.03
N ILE A 18 -4.11 -5.47 -9.28
CA ILE A 18 -3.41 -4.88 -10.43
C ILE A 18 -4.34 -3.87 -11.12
N PRO A 19 -4.07 -2.56 -11.05
CA PRO A 19 -4.72 -1.61 -11.93
C PRO A 19 -4.06 -1.63 -13.31
N THR A 20 -4.86 -1.45 -14.36
CA THR A 20 -4.33 -1.48 -15.73
C THR A 20 -5.21 -0.72 -16.71
N ILE A 21 -4.60 -0.27 -17.81
CA ILE A 21 -5.28 0.22 -19.00
C ILE A 21 -4.88 -0.57 -20.27
N ARG A 22 -4.16 -1.68 -20.12
CA ARG A 22 -3.54 -2.46 -21.20
C ARG A 22 -3.60 -3.96 -20.94
N ASN A 23 -3.26 -4.77 -21.94
CA ASN A 23 -3.14 -6.22 -21.81
C ASN A 23 -2.05 -6.60 -20.79
N LEU A 24 -2.26 -7.68 -20.06
CA LEU A 24 -1.43 -8.09 -18.94
C LEU A 24 -0.36 -9.13 -19.32
N GLU A 25 0.29 -8.97 -20.47
CA GLU A 25 1.37 -9.87 -20.91
C GLU A 25 2.56 -9.90 -19.92
N PHE A 26 2.72 -8.86 -19.09
CA PHE A 26 3.73 -8.83 -18.03
C PHE A 26 3.57 -9.97 -17.01
N LEU A 27 2.36 -10.53 -16.86
CA LEU A 27 2.10 -11.67 -15.99
C LEU A 27 2.89 -12.91 -16.41
N GLU A 28 3.25 -13.06 -17.69
CA GLU A 28 4.11 -14.17 -18.13
C GLU A 28 5.50 -14.12 -17.47
N LYS A 29 6.01 -12.91 -17.22
CA LYS A 29 7.28 -12.75 -16.47
C LYS A 29 7.12 -13.08 -15.00
N TRP A 30 5.92 -12.94 -14.46
CA TRP A 30 5.59 -13.23 -13.08
C TRP A 30 5.00 -14.62 -12.86
N ARG A 31 4.78 -15.43 -13.91
CA ARG A 31 3.99 -16.68 -13.85
C ARG A 31 4.42 -17.60 -12.72
N ALA A 32 5.73 -17.87 -12.62
CA ALA A 32 6.28 -18.74 -11.58
C ALA A 32 5.98 -18.26 -10.14
N PHE A 33 5.68 -16.97 -9.95
CA PHE A 33 5.41 -16.37 -8.64
C PHE A 33 3.93 -16.05 -8.42
N PHE A 34 3.17 -15.68 -9.46
CA PHE A 34 1.79 -15.20 -9.31
C PHE A 34 0.71 -16.22 -9.68
N GLU A 35 1.01 -17.20 -10.55
CA GLU A 35 0.03 -18.22 -10.96
C GLU A 35 -0.66 -18.95 -9.79
N PRO A 36 -0.02 -19.19 -8.63
CA PRO A 36 -0.69 -19.81 -7.49
C PRO A 36 -1.67 -18.92 -6.72
N TYR A 37 -1.81 -17.63 -7.07
CA TYR A 37 -2.59 -16.65 -6.31
C TYR A 37 -3.73 -16.11 -7.15
N HIS A 38 -4.81 -15.74 -6.47
CA HIS A 38 -5.94 -15.06 -7.10
C HIS A 38 -5.59 -13.60 -7.40
N LEU A 39 -5.98 -13.14 -8.60
CA LEU A 39 -5.76 -11.77 -9.07
C LEU A 39 -7.07 -10.97 -9.10
N ILE A 40 -7.05 -9.76 -8.56
CA ILE A 40 -8.11 -8.78 -8.76
C ILE A 40 -7.58 -7.69 -9.69
N ILE A 41 -8.08 -7.70 -10.92
CA ILE A 41 -7.66 -6.76 -11.96
C ILE A 41 -8.68 -5.63 -12.05
N VAL A 42 -8.21 -4.39 -11.94
CA VAL A 42 -9.06 -3.21 -12.09
C VAL A 42 -8.67 -2.49 -13.37
N GLN A 43 -9.50 -2.64 -14.39
CA GLN A 43 -9.41 -1.90 -15.64
C GLN A 43 -9.86 -0.46 -15.44
N ASP A 44 -9.00 0.46 -15.82
CA ASP A 44 -9.30 1.89 -15.87
C ASP A 44 -9.43 2.41 -17.30
N GLY A 45 -9.91 3.64 -17.45
CA GLY A 45 -10.14 4.26 -18.76
C GLY A 45 -11.42 3.76 -19.44
N ASP A 46 -11.33 3.44 -20.73
CA ASP A 46 -12.49 3.08 -21.56
C ASP A 46 -12.93 1.63 -21.29
N PRO A 47 -14.11 1.40 -20.67
CA PRO A 47 -14.58 0.06 -20.31
C PRO A 47 -15.00 -0.77 -21.53
N SER A 48 -15.13 -0.18 -22.72
CA SER A 48 -15.45 -0.93 -23.95
C SER A 48 -14.24 -1.66 -24.55
N LYS A 49 -13.02 -1.29 -24.12
CA LYS A 49 -11.80 -1.96 -24.56
C LYS A 49 -11.59 -3.23 -23.77
N GLY A 50 -11.50 -4.38 -24.44
CA GLY A 50 -11.14 -5.64 -23.79
C GLY A 50 -9.68 -5.64 -23.34
N ILE A 51 -9.42 -6.07 -22.11
CA ILE A 51 -8.09 -6.38 -21.61
C ILE A 51 -7.87 -7.90 -21.70
N LYS A 52 -6.76 -8.30 -22.31
CA LYS A 52 -6.33 -9.70 -22.36
C LYS A 52 -5.48 -10.03 -21.14
N VAL A 53 -5.81 -11.15 -20.49
CA VAL A 53 -5.04 -11.77 -19.42
C VAL A 53 -4.50 -13.10 -19.96
N PRO A 54 -3.22 -13.46 -19.74
CA PRO A 54 -2.72 -14.76 -20.17
C PRO A 54 -3.48 -15.93 -19.55
N GLU A 55 -3.53 -17.06 -20.25
CA GLU A 55 -4.23 -18.25 -19.77
C GLU A 55 -3.56 -18.85 -18.51
N GLY A 56 -4.36 -19.52 -17.68
CA GLY A 56 -3.92 -20.24 -16.48
C GLY A 56 -3.97 -19.46 -15.17
N PHE A 57 -4.18 -18.13 -15.20
CA PHE A 57 -4.37 -17.34 -13.99
C PHE A 57 -5.82 -17.41 -13.49
N ASP A 58 -5.98 -17.51 -12.16
CA ASP A 58 -7.25 -17.31 -11.47
C ASP A 58 -7.46 -15.81 -11.22
N TYR A 59 -8.49 -15.21 -11.82
CA TYR A 59 -8.71 -13.78 -11.72
C TYR A 59 -10.17 -13.34 -11.85
N GLU A 60 -10.45 -12.20 -11.22
CA GLU A 60 -11.61 -11.36 -11.51
C GLU A 60 -11.16 -10.05 -12.15
N LEU A 61 -11.89 -9.61 -13.19
CA LEU A 61 -11.61 -8.35 -13.89
C LEU A 61 -12.82 -7.43 -13.76
N TYR A 62 -12.57 -6.24 -13.22
CA TYR A 62 -13.56 -5.21 -13.00
C TYR A 62 -13.22 -3.96 -13.80
N ASN A 63 -14.24 -3.25 -14.30
CA ASN A 63 -14.07 -1.95 -14.95
C ASN A 63 -15.01 -0.89 -14.35
N ARG A 64 -15.03 0.31 -14.93
CA ARG A 64 -15.87 1.42 -14.45
C ARG A 64 -17.37 1.08 -14.38
N ASN A 65 -17.89 0.22 -15.27
CA ASN A 65 -19.28 -0.20 -15.22
C ASN A 65 -19.56 -1.06 -13.99
N ASP A 66 -18.64 -1.95 -13.62
CA ASP A 66 -18.75 -2.75 -12.40
C ASP A 66 -18.65 -1.91 -11.14
N ILE A 67 -17.72 -0.95 -11.11
CA ILE A 67 -17.58 0.02 -10.01
C ILE A 67 -18.90 0.76 -9.80
N ASN A 68 -19.51 1.27 -10.88
CA ASN A 68 -20.79 1.98 -10.82
C ASN A 68 -21.95 1.07 -10.38
N ARG A 69 -21.98 -0.18 -10.87
CA ARG A 69 -23.02 -1.15 -10.52
C ARG A 69 -22.94 -1.59 -9.06
N ILE A 70 -21.73 -1.85 -8.55
CA ILE A 70 -21.50 -2.42 -7.22
C ILE A 70 -21.58 -1.33 -6.14
N LEU A 71 -21.00 -0.16 -6.36
CA LEU A 71 -21.00 0.94 -5.37
C LEU A 71 -22.21 1.88 -5.50
N GLY A 72 -22.95 1.83 -6.60
CA GLY A 72 -24.10 2.69 -6.85
C GLY A 72 -23.73 4.17 -6.71
N SER A 73 -24.44 4.88 -5.84
CA SER A 73 -24.19 6.31 -5.58
C SER A 73 -22.82 6.59 -4.98
N LYS A 74 -22.14 5.60 -4.35
CA LYS A 74 -20.81 5.76 -3.76
C LYS A 74 -19.66 5.61 -4.76
N SER A 75 -19.93 5.24 -6.01
CA SER A 75 -18.87 5.00 -7.02
C SER A 75 -17.96 6.20 -7.29
N HIS A 76 -18.45 7.41 -7.01
CA HIS A 76 -17.70 8.66 -7.14
C HIS A 76 -16.46 8.73 -6.23
N CYS A 77 -16.36 7.90 -5.19
CA CYS A 77 -15.18 7.85 -4.33
C CYS A 77 -14.01 7.06 -4.97
N ILE A 78 -14.22 6.34 -6.07
CA ILE A 78 -13.14 5.63 -6.78
C ILE A 78 -12.59 6.51 -7.90
N SER A 79 -11.32 6.88 -7.79
CA SER A 79 -10.61 7.71 -8.78
C SER A 79 -10.62 7.10 -10.18
N PHE A 80 -10.51 7.94 -11.22
CA PHE A 80 -10.68 7.58 -12.63
C PHE A 80 -9.57 8.15 -13.50
N LYS A 81 -9.06 7.38 -14.47
CA LYS A 81 -7.88 7.70 -15.31
C LYS A 81 -6.58 7.86 -14.51
N ASP A 82 -6.42 7.04 -13.49
CA ASP A 82 -5.22 6.91 -12.66
C ASP A 82 -5.10 5.51 -12.01
N SER A 83 -3.94 5.27 -11.40
CA SER A 83 -3.61 4.06 -10.65
C SER A 83 -4.49 3.82 -9.42
N ALA A 84 -5.11 4.87 -8.86
CA ALA A 84 -5.89 4.81 -7.64
C ALA A 84 -7.21 4.03 -7.81
N CYS A 85 -7.63 3.73 -9.05
CA CYS A 85 -8.73 2.79 -9.31
C CYS A 85 -8.55 1.44 -8.59
N ARG A 86 -7.30 1.01 -8.31
CA ARG A 86 -6.97 -0.20 -7.53
C ARG A 86 -7.63 -0.25 -6.16
N CYS A 87 -8.00 0.89 -5.58
CA CYS A 87 -8.74 0.95 -4.31
C CYS A 87 -10.04 0.14 -4.39
N PHE A 88 -10.65 0.03 -5.57
CA PHE A 88 -11.80 -0.85 -5.76
C PHE A 88 -11.45 -2.32 -5.51
N GLY A 89 -10.29 -2.79 -5.98
CA GLY A 89 -9.82 -4.13 -5.68
C GLY A 89 -9.55 -4.35 -4.20
N PHE A 90 -9.07 -3.31 -3.49
CA PHE A 90 -8.90 -3.37 -2.03
C PHE A 90 -10.22 -3.54 -1.26
N LEU A 91 -11.29 -2.88 -1.73
CA LEU A 91 -12.64 -3.04 -1.15
C LEU A 91 -13.17 -4.46 -1.33
N LEU A 92 -12.95 -5.04 -2.51
CA LEU A 92 -13.51 -6.34 -2.89
C LEU A 92 -12.80 -7.51 -2.22
N SER A 93 -11.47 -7.47 -2.17
CA SER A 93 -10.66 -8.53 -1.55
C SER A 93 -11.17 -8.88 -0.16
N LYS A 94 -11.24 -10.17 0.15
CA LYS A 94 -11.59 -10.70 1.49
C LYS A 94 -10.41 -11.36 2.18
N LYS A 95 -9.28 -11.45 1.49
CA LYS A 95 -8.09 -12.12 1.98
C LYS A 95 -7.31 -11.23 2.96
N LYS A 96 -6.56 -11.87 3.84
CA LYS A 96 -5.86 -11.20 4.95
C LYS A 96 -4.79 -10.23 4.47
N TYR A 97 -4.09 -10.59 3.40
CA TYR A 97 -3.04 -9.79 2.82
C TYR A 97 -3.39 -9.41 1.39
N ILE A 98 -3.02 -8.18 1.03
CA ILE A 98 -3.10 -7.69 -0.34
C ILE A 98 -1.70 -7.33 -0.77
N PHE A 99 -1.29 -7.81 -1.94
CA PHE A 99 -0.14 -7.30 -2.67
C PHE A 99 -0.63 -6.52 -3.88
N THR A 100 -0.13 -5.31 -4.09
CA THR A 100 -0.45 -4.50 -5.25
C THR A 100 0.80 -4.16 -6.04
N ILE A 101 0.68 -4.25 -7.36
CA ILE A 101 1.76 -4.07 -8.32
C ILE A 101 1.24 -3.41 -9.59
N ASP A 102 2.06 -2.56 -10.19
CA ASP A 102 1.74 -1.93 -11.47
C ASP A 102 2.08 -2.84 -12.66
N ASP A 103 1.33 -2.68 -13.75
CA ASP A 103 1.46 -3.47 -14.97
C ASP A 103 2.78 -3.26 -15.75
N ASP A 104 3.65 -2.36 -15.27
CA ASP A 104 4.98 -2.06 -15.81
C ASP A 104 6.13 -2.31 -14.81
N CYS A 105 5.82 -3.02 -13.72
CA CYS A 105 6.78 -3.56 -12.76
C CYS A 105 7.04 -5.05 -13.03
N PHE A 106 8.29 -5.39 -13.35
CA PHE A 106 8.73 -6.73 -13.75
C PHE A 106 9.56 -7.40 -12.67
N VAL A 107 9.82 -8.69 -12.84
CA VAL A 107 10.72 -9.47 -11.97
C VAL A 107 12.12 -8.85 -12.01
N ALA A 108 12.60 -8.39 -10.85
CA ALA A 108 13.97 -7.96 -10.66
C ALA A 108 14.91 -9.15 -10.42
N LYS A 109 16.22 -8.89 -10.53
CA LYS A 109 17.27 -9.84 -10.17
C LYS A 109 18.12 -9.30 -9.04
N ASP A 110 18.51 -10.19 -8.13
CA ASP A 110 19.46 -9.88 -7.08
C ASP A 110 20.91 -9.82 -7.65
N PRO A 111 21.92 -9.43 -6.84
CA PRO A 111 23.31 -9.36 -7.30
C PRO A 111 23.90 -10.71 -7.78
N SER A 112 23.32 -11.85 -7.41
CA SER A 112 23.72 -13.17 -7.90
C SER A 112 23.08 -13.52 -9.26
N GLY A 113 22.17 -12.68 -9.76
CA GLY A 113 21.40 -12.90 -10.98
C GLY A 113 20.15 -13.75 -10.78
N LYS A 114 19.82 -14.11 -9.53
CA LYS A 114 18.61 -14.86 -9.20
C LYS A 114 17.39 -13.94 -9.25
N GLU A 115 16.30 -14.46 -9.79
CA GLU A 115 15.02 -13.76 -9.83
C GLU A 115 14.45 -13.56 -8.42
N ILE A 116 13.96 -12.35 -8.17
CA ILE A 116 13.41 -11.94 -6.89
C ILE A 116 11.92 -12.25 -6.86
N ASN A 117 11.50 -13.14 -5.96
CA ASN A 117 10.10 -13.32 -5.61
C ASN A 117 9.65 -12.20 -4.66
N ALA A 118 9.25 -11.06 -5.24
CA ALA A 118 8.86 -9.88 -4.46
C ALA A 118 7.68 -10.16 -3.53
N LEU A 119 6.67 -10.89 -3.99
CA LEU A 119 5.51 -11.25 -3.19
C LEU A 119 5.91 -12.03 -1.93
N GLU A 120 6.73 -13.07 -2.07
CA GLU A 120 7.18 -13.86 -0.91
C GLU A 120 7.97 -13.01 0.10
N GLN A 121 8.85 -12.12 -0.36
CA GLN A 121 9.60 -11.22 0.52
C GLN A 121 8.68 -10.22 1.24
N HIS A 122 7.67 -9.68 0.55
CA HIS A 122 6.62 -8.89 1.19
C HIS A 122 5.89 -9.65 2.29
N LEU A 123 5.51 -10.91 2.04
CA LEU A 123 4.85 -11.74 3.04
C LEU A 123 5.76 -12.01 4.24
N LYS A 124 7.05 -12.29 4.02
CA LYS A 124 8.04 -12.41 5.11
C LYS A 124 8.09 -11.15 5.98
N ASN A 125 8.05 -9.96 5.36
CA ASN A 125 8.02 -8.70 6.10
C ASN A 125 6.73 -8.51 6.91
N LEU A 126 5.57 -8.88 6.35
CA LEU A 126 4.27 -8.77 7.01
C LEU A 126 4.10 -9.77 8.16
N LEU A 127 4.69 -10.97 8.03
CA LEU A 127 4.61 -12.04 9.03
C LEU A 127 5.59 -11.88 10.19
N THR A 128 6.55 -10.96 10.08
CA THR A 128 7.53 -10.67 11.13
C THR A 128 7.23 -9.35 11.82
N PRO A 129 7.46 -9.22 13.14
CA PRO A 129 7.16 -7.98 13.85
C PRO A 129 7.99 -6.79 13.36
N SER A 130 7.48 -5.59 13.60
CA SER A 130 8.18 -4.33 13.38
C SER A 130 8.64 -3.71 14.70
N THR A 131 9.64 -2.83 14.66
CA THR A 131 10.25 -2.21 15.85
C THR A 131 10.16 -0.67 15.84
N PRO A 132 8.96 -0.06 15.77
CA PRO A 132 8.82 1.37 15.51
C PRO A 132 9.14 2.27 16.70
N PHE A 133 9.17 1.74 17.92
CA PHE A 133 9.31 2.53 19.16
C PHE A 133 10.76 2.80 19.59
N PHE A 134 11.70 2.03 19.04
CA PHE A 134 13.13 2.24 19.28
C PHE A 134 13.89 1.78 18.04
N PHE A 135 14.74 2.64 17.49
CA PHE A 135 15.41 2.38 16.22
C PHE A 135 16.57 1.39 16.39
N ASN A 136 16.48 0.21 15.78
CA ASN A 136 17.59 -0.73 15.71
C ASN A 136 18.57 -0.26 14.63
N THR A 137 19.78 0.14 15.01
CA THR A 137 20.75 0.78 14.09
C THR A 137 21.43 -0.18 13.10
N LEU A 138 21.20 -1.49 13.23
CA LEU A 138 21.71 -2.48 12.28
C LEU A 138 20.73 -2.62 11.10
N TYR A 139 19.84 -3.60 11.15
CA TYR A 139 18.75 -3.83 10.20
C TYR A 139 17.55 -4.45 10.95
N ASP A 140 16.49 -4.82 10.24
CA ASP A 140 15.35 -5.53 10.81
C ASP A 140 15.78 -6.80 11.57
N PRO A 141 15.64 -6.86 12.91
CA PRO A 141 16.21 -7.93 13.74
C PRO A 141 15.50 -9.29 13.58
N PHE A 142 14.39 -9.33 12.85
CA PHE A 142 13.64 -10.56 12.57
C PHE A 142 14.08 -11.26 11.27
N ARG A 143 15.12 -10.75 10.61
CA ARG A 143 15.73 -11.40 9.45
C ARG A 143 16.84 -12.36 9.88
N GLU A 144 17.02 -13.42 9.10
CA GLU A 144 18.14 -14.34 9.27
C GLU A 144 19.48 -13.59 9.27
N GLY A 145 20.36 -13.93 10.21
CA GLY A 145 21.69 -13.31 10.34
C GLY A 145 21.69 -11.91 10.97
N THR A 146 20.55 -11.42 11.49
CA THR A 146 20.45 -10.13 12.17
C THR A 146 19.87 -10.28 13.59
N ASP A 147 20.12 -9.30 14.46
CA ASP A 147 19.58 -9.27 15.84
C ASP A 147 19.50 -7.81 16.34
N PHE A 148 18.95 -7.63 17.53
CA PHE A 148 18.95 -6.39 18.28
C PHE A 148 20.36 -6.00 18.74
N VAL A 149 20.74 -4.75 18.49
CA VAL A 149 22.05 -4.24 18.91
C VAL A 149 22.10 -3.96 20.42
N ARG A 150 23.33 -3.88 20.97
CA ARG A 150 23.56 -3.48 22.37
C ARG A 150 22.90 -2.13 22.64
N GLY A 151 22.13 -2.06 23.73
CA GLY A 151 21.37 -0.87 24.12
C GLY A 151 19.91 -0.89 23.71
N TYR A 152 19.49 -1.82 22.83
CA TYR A 152 18.07 -2.01 22.52
C TYR A 152 17.32 -2.59 23.72
N PRO A 153 16.27 -1.93 24.24
CA PRO A 153 15.54 -2.38 25.43
C PRO A 153 14.91 -3.76 25.24
N PHE A 154 15.16 -4.69 26.17
CA PHE A 154 14.60 -6.06 26.12
C PHE A 154 13.06 -6.06 26.07
N SER A 155 12.42 -5.16 26.80
CA SER A 155 10.96 -5.02 26.84
C SER A 155 10.32 -4.60 25.52
N LEU A 156 11.13 -4.19 24.53
CA LEU A 156 10.64 -3.77 23.20
C LEU A 156 10.99 -4.78 22.11
N ARG A 157 11.68 -5.88 22.43
CA ARG A 157 12.19 -6.84 21.43
C ARG A 157 11.12 -7.72 20.79
N GLU A 158 9.96 -7.86 21.42
CA GLU A 158 8.82 -8.56 20.82
C GLU A 158 8.27 -7.82 19.59
N GLY A 159 8.51 -6.51 19.50
CA GLY A 159 8.03 -5.67 18.42
C GLY A 159 6.51 -5.52 18.42
N VAL A 160 5.96 -5.14 17.27
CA VAL A 160 4.51 -4.97 17.05
C VAL A 160 4.09 -5.58 15.71
N PRO A 161 2.79 -5.86 15.49
CA PRO A 161 2.31 -6.32 14.20
C PRO A 161 2.69 -5.37 13.05
N THR A 162 3.09 -5.94 11.91
CA THR A 162 3.43 -5.19 10.71
C THR A 162 2.19 -4.98 9.85
N ALA A 163 1.76 -3.72 9.70
CA ALA A 163 0.59 -3.35 8.90
C ALA A 163 0.91 -3.28 7.40
N ALA A 164 2.09 -2.82 7.02
CA ALA A 164 2.49 -2.66 5.63
C ALA A 164 3.96 -2.98 5.39
N SER A 165 4.24 -3.50 4.20
CA SER A 165 5.58 -3.69 3.65
C SER A 165 5.67 -2.92 2.34
N HIS A 166 6.51 -1.89 2.32
CA HIS A 166 6.81 -1.07 1.16
C HIS A 166 8.08 -1.56 0.46
N GLY A 167 7.98 -1.91 -0.82
CA GLY A 167 9.11 -2.36 -1.61
C GLY A 167 9.78 -1.23 -2.38
N LEU A 168 10.92 -1.54 -3.00
CA LEU A 168 11.72 -0.60 -3.78
C LEU A 168 11.76 -1.00 -5.26
N TRP A 169 12.47 -0.22 -6.06
CA TRP A 169 12.53 -0.39 -7.51
C TRP A 169 13.99 -0.35 -7.98
N LEU A 170 14.33 -1.25 -8.89
CA LEU A 170 15.52 -1.15 -9.73
C LEU A 170 15.14 -0.52 -11.07
N ASN A 171 16.14 -0.06 -11.80
CA ASN A 171 16.02 0.65 -13.08
C ASN A 171 15.47 2.07 -12.92
N ILE A 172 14.18 2.34 -13.15
CA ILE A 172 13.66 3.72 -13.09
C ILE A 172 13.20 4.02 -11.66
N PRO A 173 13.87 4.94 -10.92
CA PRO A 173 13.43 5.33 -9.58
C PRO A 173 12.12 6.12 -9.65
N ASP A 174 11.34 6.06 -8.57
CA ASP A 174 10.12 6.86 -8.41
C ASP A 174 10.46 8.28 -7.96
N TYR A 175 10.96 9.07 -8.90
CA TYR A 175 11.27 10.48 -8.70
C TYR A 175 10.07 11.37 -9.02
N ASP A 176 9.98 12.50 -8.32
CA ASP A 176 9.17 13.64 -8.76
C ASP A 176 9.61 14.13 -10.14
N ALA A 177 8.69 14.73 -10.88
CA ALA A 177 8.92 15.19 -12.24
C ALA A 177 10.07 16.20 -12.36
N PRO A 178 10.23 17.22 -11.48
CA PRO A 178 11.41 18.07 -11.48
C PRO A 178 12.73 17.29 -11.41
N THR A 179 12.84 16.33 -10.49
CA THR A 179 14.03 15.49 -10.33
C THR A 179 14.26 14.63 -11.58
N GLN A 180 13.19 14.05 -12.14
CA GLN A 180 13.26 13.28 -13.39
C GLN A 180 13.72 14.15 -14.58
N LEU A 181 13.31 15.42 -14.65
CA LEU A 181 13.75 16.37 -15.70
C LEU A 181 15.25 16.63 -15.65
N VAL A 182 15.82 16.79 -14.45
CA VAL A 182 17.26 17.07 -14.29
C VAL A 182 18.12 15.80 -14.30
N LYS A 183 17.52 14.61 -14.10
CA LYS A 183 18.23 13.32 -14.09
C LYS A 183 17.57 12.25 -14.99
N PRO A 184 17.34 12.51 -16.29
CA PRO A 184 16.55 11.63 -17.16
C PRO A 184 17.21 10.27 -17.45
N LEU A 185 18.54 10.19 -17.33
CA LEU A 185 19.33 8.99 -17.59
C LEU A 185 19.67 8.21 -16.32
N GLU A 186 19.35 8.74 -15.13
CA GLU A 186 19.68 8.05 -13.88
C GLU A 186 18.87 6.75 -13.78
N ARG A 187 19.55 5.71 -13.30
CA ARG A 187 18.94 4.41 -13.01
C ARG A 187 19.34 3.95 -11.62
N ASN A 188 18.38 3.41 -10.86
CA ASN A 188 18.70 2.73 -9.63
C ASN A 188 19.24 1.33 -9.92
N THR A 189 20.56 1.19 -9.88
CA THR A 189 21.28 -0.08 -10.01
C THR A 189 21.72 -0.64 -8.66
N ARG A 190 21.45 0.09 -7.57
CA ARG A 190 21.94 -0.24 -6.24
C ARG A 190 20.93 -1.12 -5.51
N TYR A 191 21.19 -2.43 -5.53
CA TYR A 191 20.50 -3.38 -4.66
C TYR A 191 21.09 -3.29 -3.25
N VAL A 192 20.25 -2.96 -2.27
CA VAL A 192 20.62 -2.95 -0.85
C VAL A 192 19.85 -4.06 -0.15
N ASP A 193 20.56 -5.07 0.35
CA ASP A 193 19.97 -6.17 1.09
C ASP A 193 19.62 -5.76 2.53
N ALA A 194 18.60 -4.92 2.66
CA ALA A 194 18.14 -4.42 3.95
C ALA A 194 16.62 -4.35 4.00
N VAL A 195 16.08 -4.66 5.18
CA VAL A 195 14.71 -4.31 5.58
C VAL A 195 14.85 -3.48 6.84
N MET A 196 14.03 -2.43 6.96
CA MET A 196 14.02 -1.54 8.12
C MET A 196 12.57 -1.24 8.51
N THR A 197 12.33 -1.09 9.81
CA THR A 197 11.08 -0.51 10.30
C THR A 197 11.13 1.00 10.18
N ILE A 198 10.08 1.61 9.64
CA ILE A 198 9.89 3.06 9.64
C ILE A 198 9.53 3.49 11.07
N PRO A 199 10.31 4.38 11.72
CA PRO A 199 10.07 4.77 13.12
C PRO A 199 8.69 5.41 13.34
N LYS A 200 8.16 5.26 14.57
CA LYS A 200 6.96 5.97 14.99
C LYS A 200 7.16 7.49 14.87
N GLY A 201 6.16 8.20 14.35
CA GLY A 201 6.19 9.65 14.14
C GLY A 201 6.90 10.10 12.86
N THR A 202 7.47 9.17 12.09
CA THR A 202 8.14 9.49 10.82
C THR A 202 7.25 9.15 9.63
N LEU A 203 6.99 10.15 8.78
CA LEU A 203 6.31 9.97 7.49
C LEU A 203 7.30 9.45 6.43
N PHE A 204 6.76 8.86 5.36
CA PHE A 204 7.54 8.37 4.24
C PHE A 204 6.75 8.51 2.92
N PRO A 205 7.41 8.66 1.76
CA PRO A 205 6.76 8.66 0.46
C PRO A 205 6.43 7.23 0.06
N MET A 206 5.25 6.75 0.44
CA MET A 206 4.79 5.41 0.04
C MET A 206 4.45 5.38 -1.44
N CYS A 207 4.95 4.37 -2.15
CA CYS A 207 4.63 4.10 -3.54
C CYS A 207 3.70 2.87 -3.67
N GLY A 208 2.66 3.00 -4.48
CA GLY A 208 1.71 1.91 -4.75
C GLY A 208 2.22 0.83 -5.72
N MET A 209 3.34 1.07 -6.42
CA MET A 209 3.82 0.17 -7.48
C MET A 209 4.38 -1.17 -6.99
N ASN A 210 4.79 -1.25 -5.72
CA ASN A 210 5.37 -2.45 -5.10
C ASN A 210 5.09 -2.43 -3.60
N LEU A 211 3.87 -2.83 -3.23
CA LEU A 211 3.35 -2.64 -1.87
C LEU A 211 2.51 -3.83 -1.44
N ALA A 212 2.73 -4.30 -0.22
CA ALA A 212 1.84 -5.27 0.42
C ALA A 212 1.37 -4.76 1.79
N PHE A 213 0.16 -5.13 2.19
CA PHE A 213 -0.37 -4.75 3.50
C PHE A 213 -1.27 -5.82 4.10
N ASN A 214 -1.33 -5.83 5.43
CA ASN A 214 -2.30 -6.59 6.19
C ASN A 214 -3.64 -5.85 6.18
N ARG A 215 -4.58 -6.40 5.41
CA ARG A 215 -5.90 -5.84 5.18
C ARG A 215 -6.73 -5.78 6.45
N GLU A 216 -6.60 -6.77 7.33
CA GLU A 216 -7.35 -6.81 8.60
C GLU A 216 -6.92 -5.68 9.55
N LEU A 217 -5.65 -5.28 9.49
CA LEU A 217 -5.12 -4.21 10.34
C LEU A 217 -5.42 -2.82 9.78
N ILE A 218 -5.21 -2.61 8.48
CA ILE A 218 -5.14 -1.27 7.90
C ILE A 218 -5.90 -1.09 6.57
N GLY A 219 -6.58 -2.14 6.09
CA GLY A 219 -7.36 -2.12 4.84
C GLY A 219 -8.30 -0.91 4.69
N PRO A 220 -9.10 -0.53 5.71
CA PRO A 220 -9.97 0.64 5.63
C PRO A 220 -9.24 1.97 5.40
N VAL A 221 -7.94 2.04 5.66
CA VAL A 221 -7.12 3.25 5.53
C VAL A 221 -6.38 3.30 4.20
N MET A 222 -6.32 2.18 3.46
CA MET A 222 -5.65 2.06 2.16
C MET A 222 -6.49 2.68 1.03
N TYR A 223 -6.85 3.95 1.18
CA TYR A 223 -7.57 4.74 0.19
C TYR A 223 -6.67 5.83 -0.38
N PHE A 224 -6.43 5.73 -1.70
CA PHE A 224 -5.51 6.60 -2.43
C PHE A 224 -6.15 7.96 -2.78
N GLY A 225 -7.42 8.16 -2.44
CA GLY A 225 -8.11 9.42 -2.69
C GLY A 225 -8.53 9.61 -4.14
N LEU A 226 -8.84 10.86 -4.50
CA LEU A 226 -9.27 11.25 -5.83
C LEU A 226 -8.18 12.11 -6.48
N MET A 227 -7.40 11.58 -7.41
CA MET A 227 -6.30 12.33 -8.05
C MET A 227 -6.21 12.12 -9.57
N GLY A 228 -7.26 11.52 -10.15
CA GLY A 228 -7.36 11.24 -11.57
C GLY A 228 -7.99 12.39 -12.35
N ASP A 229 -8.76 12.06 -13.37
CA ASP A 229 -9.38 13.00 -14.30
C ASP A 229 -10.22 14.06 -13.58
N GLY A 230 -10.04 15.31 -13.99
CA GLY A 230 -10.76 16.47 -13.43
C GLY A 230 -10.39 16.82 -11.98
N GLN A 231 -9.37 16.20 -11.37
CA GLN A 231 -8.85 16.60 -10.06
C GLN A 231 -7.69 17.59 -10.21
N PRO A 232 -7.50 18.52 -9.26
CA PRO A 232 -6.45 19.53 -9.35
C PRO A 232 -5.05 18.98 -9.03
N ILE A 233 -4.94 17.75 -8.53
CA ILE A 233 -3.70 17.09 -8.12
C ILE A 233 -3.68 15.67 -8.72
N GLY A 234 -2.49 15.19 -9.10
CA GLY A 234 -2.23 13.84 -9.59
C GLY A 234 -0.88 13.31 -9.12
N ARG A 235 -0.69 11.98 -9.12
CA ARG A 235 0.57 11.30 -8.72
C ARG A 235 1.00 11.56 -7.27
N TYR A 236 0.04 11.84 -6.39
CA TYR A 236 0.22 12.01 -4.96
C TYR A 236 -0.65 11.03 -4.15
N ASP A 237 -1.33 10.13 -4.85
CA ASP A 237 -2.44 9.32 -4.36
C ASP A 237 -1.96 8.24 -3.39
N ASP A 238 -0.88 7.56 -3.74
CA ASP A 238 -0.20 6.61 -2.85
C ASP A 238 0.52 7.30 -1.69
N MET A 239 1.21 8.42 -1.90
CA MET A 239 1.85 9.18 -0.83
C MET A 239 0.82 9.64 0.22
N TRP A 240 -0.33 10.17 -0.23
CA TRP A 240 -1.45 10.53 0.65
C TRP A 240 -1.94 9.34 1.48
N ALA A 241 -2.19 8.20 0.83
CA ALA A 241 -2.60 6.98 1.51
C ALA A 241 -1.54 6.52 2.52
N GLY A 242 -0.26 6.61 2.14
CA GLY A 242 0.87 6.25 2.98
C GLY A 242 0.97 7.11 4.24
N TRP A 243 0.76 8.42 4.13
CA TRP A 243 0.76 9.32 5.29
C TRP A 243 -0.42 9.06 6.22
N CYS A 244 -1.62 8.85 5.66
CA CYS A 244 -2.79 8.46 6.45
C CYS A 244 -2.55 7.13 7.18
N MET A 245 -2.10 6.11 6.43
CA MET A 245 -1.79 4.77 6.94
C MET A 245 -0.73 4.83 8.04
N LYS A 246 0.32 5.64 7.86
CA LYS A 246 1.41 5.74 8.84
C LYS A 246 0.95 6.35 10.15
N VAL A 247 0.24 7.47 10.10
CA VAL A 247 -0.29 8.16 11.29
C VAL A 247 -1.25 7.25 12.07
N ILE A 248 -2.12 6.53 11.35
CA ILE A 248 -3.09 5.63 11.98
C ILE A 248 -2.40 4.38 12.53
N SER A 249 -1.42 3.81 11.82
CA SER A 249 -0.62 2.69 12.31
C SER A 249 0.13 3.06 13.60
N ASP A 250 0.73 4.25 13.65
CA ASP A 250 1.44 4.74 14.84
C ASP A 250 0.52 4.93 16.06
N HIS A 251 -0.73 5.34 15.81
CA HIS A 251 -1.76 5.49 16.83
C HIS A 251 -2.25 4.14 17.34
N LEU A 252 -2.50 3.18 16.44
CA LEU A 252 -2.96 1.83 16.77
C LEU A 252 -1.84 0.90 17.26
N GLY A 253 -0.58 1.35 17.22
CA GLY A 253 0.57 0.58 17.68
C GLY A 253 1.04 -0.48 16.67
N PHE A 254 0.83 -0.26 15.38
CA PHE A 254 1.34 -1.11 14.30
C PHE A 254 2.62 -0.53 13.70
N GLY A 255 3.40 -1.38 13.02
CA GLY A 255 4.61 -0.97 12.32
C GLY A 255 4.53 -1.09 10.81
N VAL A 256 5.48 -0.43 10.14
CA VAL A 256 5.61 -0.43 8.68
C VAL A 256 7.07 -0.76 8.35
N LYS A 257 7.28 -1.68 7.41
CA LYS A 257 8.62 -2.03 6.92
C LYS A 257 8.86 -1.46 5.52
N THR A 258 10.12 -1.12 5.24
CA THR A 258 10.59 -0.71 3.92
C THR A 258 11.97 -1.31 3.61
N GLY A 259 12.34 -1.38 2.33
CA GLY A 259 13.58 -1.99 1.86
C GLY A 259 13.29 -3.08 0.84
N LEU A 260 13.74 -4.32 1.10
CA LEU A 260 13.28 -5.46 0.32
C LEU A 260 11.76 -5.62 0.39
N PRO A 261 11.08 -6.01 -0.69
CA PRO A 261 11.63 -6.45 -1.98
C PRO A 261 11.87 -5.36 -3.02
N TYR A 262 12.64 -5.71 -4.06
CA TYR A 262 12.79 -4.90 -5.28
C TYR A 262 11.97 -5.47 -6.45
N VAL A 263 11.37 -4.59 -7.25
CA VAL A 263 10.85 -4.88 -8.60
C VAL A 263 11.64 -4.13 -9.68
N TRP A 264 11.56 -4.56 -10.93
CA TRP A 264 12.17 -3.89 -12.07
C TRP A 264 11.17 -2.96 -12.74
N HIS A 265 11.26 -1.66 -12.48
CA HIS A 265 10.32 -0.68 -13.02
C HIS A 265 10.79 -0.17 -14.39
N SER A 266 9.93 -0.23 -15.41
CA SER A 266 10.32 -0.05 -16.82
C SER A 266 9.79 1.21 -17.51
N LYS A 267 8.80 1.90 -16.94
CA LYS A 267 8.14 3.03 -17.59
C LYS A 267 8.70 4.37 -17.14
N ALA A 268 9.30 5.10 -18.07
CA ALA A 268 9.54 6.53 -17.91
C ALA A 268 8.38 7.29 -18.56
N SER A 269 7.46 7.81 -17.73
CA SER A 269 6.40 8.70 -18.21
C SER A 269 6.97 10.06 -18.63
N ASN A 270 6.22 10.82 -19.45
CA ASN A 270 6.65 12.14 -19.88
C ASN A 270 6.73 13.10 -18.68
N PRO A 271 7.93 13.60 -18.33
CA PRO A 271 8.10 14.39 -17.11
C PRO A 271 7.41 15.76 -17.19
N PHE A 272 7.21 16.34 -18.37
CA PHE A 272 6.45 17.60 -18.50
C PHE A 272 4.95 17.40 -18.23
N VAL A 273 4.39 16.26 -18.64
CA VAL A 273 3.00 15.91 -18.32
C VAL A 273 2.86 15.65 -16.83
N ASN A 274 3.82 14.93 -16.24
CA ASN A 274 3.84 14.65 -14.80
C ASN A 274 3.99 15.93 -13.97
N LEU A 275 4.86 16.86 -14.37
CA LEU A 275 5.04 18.13 -13.66
C LEU A 275 3.74 18.93 -13.56
N LYS A 276 2.91 18.94 -14.62
CA LYS A 276 1.60 19.61 -14.57
C LYS A 276 0.66 18.96 -13.56
N LYS A 277 0.70 17.64 -13.43
CA LYS A 277 -0.12 16.87 -12.46
C LYS A 277 0.37 17.06 -11.03
N GLU A 278 1.69 17.09 -10.85
CA GLU A 278 2.35 17.16 -9.54
C GLU A 278 2.47 18.59 -9.00
N TYR A 279 2.42 19.63 -9.84
CA TYR A 279 2.71 21.02 -9.47
C TYR A 279 1.96 21.48 -8.21
N LYS A 280 0.64 21.26 -8.14
CA LYS A 280 -0.15 21.59 -6.94
C LYS A 280 0.23 20.72 -5.75
N GLY A 281 0.51 19.43 -5.97
CA GLY A 281 0.98 18.52 -4.93
C GLY A 281 2.29 18.98 -4.31
N ILE A 282 3.29 19.35 -5.12
CA ILE A 282 4.59 19.88 -4.66
C ILE A 282 4.38 21.12 -3.80
N TYR A 283 3.52 22.04 -4.25
CA TYR A 283 3.23 23.26 -3.49
C TYR A 283 2.46 22.99 -2.19
N TRP A 284 1.41 22.17 -2.25
CA TRP A 284 0.58 21.84 -1.08
C TRP A 284 1.30 20.95 -0.08
N GLN A 285 2.30 20.19 -0.50
CA GLN A 285 3.06 19.31 0.38
C GLN A 285 3.68 20.05 1.58
N GLU A 286 4.04 21.32 1.40
CA GLU A 286 4.53 22.20 2.47
C GLU A 286 3.49 22.45 3.58
N GLU A 287 2.19 22.29 3.29
CA GLU A 287 1.10 22.32 4.28
C GLU A 287 0.70 20.89 4.73
N LEU A 288 0.74 19.92 3.81
CA LEU A 288 0.34 18.53 4.08
C LEU A 288 1.27 17.85 5.09
N ILE A 289 2.59 17.99 4.93
CA ILE A 289 3.57 17.30 5.79
C ILE A 289 3.48 17.81 7.23
N PRO A 290 3.52 19.14 7.51
CA PRO A 290 3.30 19.64 8.87
C PRO A 290 1.94 19.24 9.44
N PHE A 291 0.88 19.23 8.62
CA PHE A 291 -0.43 18.73 9.04
C PHE A 291 -0.32 17.30 9.56
N PHE A 292 0.16 16.34 8.76
CA PHE A 292 0.26 14.94 9.15
C PHE A 292 1.20 14.71 10.34
N GLN A 293 2.29 15.48 10.45
CA GLN A 293 3.18 15.44 11.63
C GLN A 293 2.49 15.94 12.90
N SER A 294 1.50 16.82 12.78
CA SER A 294 0.75 17.38 13.90
C SER A 294 -0.51 16.59 14.27
N VAL A 295 -0.94 15.62 13.44
CA VAL A 295 -2.15 14.85 13.69
C VAL A 295 -2.02 14.10 15.02
N SER A 296 -3.03 14.27 15.86
CA SER A 296 -3.24 13.46 17.04
C SER A 296 -4.66 12.92 17.01
N LEU A 297 -4.80 11.61 17.16
CA LEU A 297 -6.10 10.94 17.18
C LEU A 297 -6.54 10.69 18.63
N PRO A 298 -7.83 10.83 18.97
CA PRO A 298 -8.37 10.49 20.28
C PRO A 298 -8.09 9.02 20.64
N LYS A 299 -7.92 8.73 21.93
CA LYS A 299 -7.66 7.35 22.41
C LYS A 299 -8.83 6.40 22.13
N GLU A 300 -10.02 6.96 21.96
CA GLU A 300 -11.27 6.28 21.65
C GLU A 300 -11.32 5.78 20.19
N CYS A 301 -10.45 6.32 19.32
CA CYS A 301 -10.25 5.81 17.96
C CYS A 301 -9.39 4.53 18.03
N THR A 302 -10.03 3.40 18.30
CA THR A 302 -9.36 2.11 18.50
C THR A 302 -9.39 1.19 17.28
N THR A 303 -9.99 1.62 16.17
CA THR A 303 -10.07 0.84 14.92
C THR A 303 -9.63 1.69 13.74
N ALA A 304 -9.15 1.05 12.67
CA ALA A 304 -8.72 1.71 11.44
C ALA A 304 -9.83 2.61 10.85
N GLN A 305 -11.08 2.15 10.83
CA GLN A 305 -12.25 2.92 10.39
C GLN A 305 -12.46 4.18 11.23
N LYS A 306 -12.50 4.05 12.56
CA LYS A 306 -12.71 5.19 13.48
C LYS A 306 -11.58 6.21 13.36
N CYS A 307 -10.35 5.74 13.23
CA CYS A 307 -9.18 6.57 13.00
C CYS A 307 -9.29 7.34 11.68
N TYR A 308 -9.68 6.67 10.59
CA TYR A 308 -9.78 7.30 9.26
C TYR A 308 -10.90 8.32 9.18
N VAL A 309 -12.07 8.01 9.77
CA VAL A 309 -13.18 8.97 9.88
C VAL A 309 -12.77 10.18 10.71
N GLU A 310 -12.07 9.99 11.83
CA GLU A 310 -11.59 11.12 12.63
C GLU A 310 -10.55 11.96 11.88
N LEU A 311 -9.61 11.31 11.18
CA LEU A 311 -8.64 11.98 10.32
C LEU A 311 -9.35 12.81 9.22
N SER A 312 -10.43 12.31 8.62
CA SER A 312 -11.19 13.05 7.61
C SER A 312 -11.74 14.37 8.14
N LYS A 313 -12.20 14.42 9.40
CA LYS A 313 -12.66 15.66 10.04
C LYS A 313 -11.52 16.67 10.18
N GLN A 314 -10.33 16.19 10.58
CA GLN A 314 -9.15 17.04 10.70
C GLN A 314 -8.69 17.56 9.34
N VAL A 315 -8.69 16.71 8.29
CA VAL A 315 -8.42 17.11 6.90
C VAL A 315 -9.38 18.22 6.48
N LYS A 316 -10.69 18.04 6.68
CA LYS A 316 -11.70 19.05 6.34
C LYS A 316 -11.47 20.37 7.08
N ALA A 317 -11.20 20.30 8.39
CA ALA A 317 -11.03 21.49 9.22
C ALA A 317 -9.73 22.27 8.96
N LYS A 318 -8.65 21.57 8.59
CA LYS A 318 -7.31 22.15 8.43
C LYS A 318 -6.98 22.38 6.97
N LEU A 319 -6.98 21.31 6.17
CA LEU A 319 -6.61 21.33 4.76
C LEU A 319 -7.72 21.85 3.85
N GLY A 320 -8.98 21.80 4.27
CA GLY A 320 -10.09 22.44 3.56
C GLY A 320 -9.93 23.95 3.35
N LYS A 321 -9.01 24.59 4.08
CA LYS A 321 -8.61 26.01 3.91
C LYS A 321 -7.55 26.21 2.83
N VAL A 322 -6.83 25.16 2.47
CA VAL A 322 -5.78 25.19 1.43
C VAL A 322 -6.42 25.19 0.04
N ASP A 323 -7.39 24.29 -0.18
CA ASP A 323 -8.17 24.20 -1.42
C ASP A 323 -9.47 23.43 -1.16
N GLU A 324 -10.54 23.74 -1.91
CA GLU A 324 -11.84 23.06 -1.81
C GLU A 324 -11.73 21.55 -2.08
N TYR A 325 -10.74 21.14 -2.88
CA TYR A 325 -10.38 19.75 -3.10
C TYR A 325 -10.32 18.92 -1.81
N PHE A 326 -9.73 19.46 -0.74
CA PHE A 326 -9.59 18.72 0.52
C PHE A 326 -10.91 18.56 1.28
N ASN A 327 -11.88 19.46 1.09
CA ASN A 327 -13.23 19.28 1.62
C ASN A 327 -13.91 18.10 0.92
N LYS A 328 -13.82 18.06 -0.41
CA LYS A 328 -14.33 16.94 -1.21
C LYS A 328 -13.62 15.63 -0.88
N LEU A 329 -12.29 15.65 -0.73
CA LEU A 329 -11.52 14.47 -0.38
C LEU A 329 -11.92 13.94 1.00
N ALA A 330 -12.09 14.81 2.00
CA ALA A 330 -12.55 14.41 3.32
C ALA A 330 -13.95 13.76 3.29
N ASP A 331 -14.88 14.30 2.49
CA ASP A 331 -16.20 13.69 2.32
C ASP A 331 -16.08 12.30 1.65
N ASN A 332 -15.19 12.16 0.67
CA ASN A 332 -14.92 10.87 0.02
C ASN A 332 -14.20 9.86 0.93
N MET A 333 -13.39 10.32 1.90
CA MET A 333 -12.82 9.43 2.92
C MET A 333 -13.93 8.79 3.77
N VAL A 334 -15.00 9.53 4.08
CA VAL A 334 -16.16 8.99 4.79
C VAL A 334 -16.93 8.01 3.89
N THR A 335 -17.27 8.42 2.66
CA THR A 335 -17.93 7.55 1.67
C THR A 335 -17.16 6.23 1.44
N TRP A 336 -15.83 6.31 1.42
CA TRP A 336 -14.96 5.14 1.32
C TRP A 336 -15.14 4.17 2.50
N ILE A 337 -15.17 4.68 3.73
CA ILE A 337 -15.40 3.83 4.92
C ILE A 337 -16.81 3.23 4.91
N GLU A 338 -17.82 3.98 4.50
CA GLU A 338 -19.18 3.45 4.36
C GLU A 338 -19.22 2.30 3.33
N ALA A 339 -18.60 2.49 2.16
CA ALA A 339 -18.47 1.43 1.15
C ALA A 339 -17.67 0.23 1.67
N TRP A 340 -16.60 0.48 2.45
CA TRP A 340 -15.82 -0.56 3.08
C TRP A 340 -16.65 -1.41 4.03
N GLU A 341 -17.40 -0.78 4.94
CA GLU A 341 -18.23 -1.46 5.94
C GLU A 341 -19.39 -2.24 5.30
N GLU A 342 -20.02 -1.70 4.26
CA GLU A 342 -21.08 -2.40 3.52
C GLU A 342 -20.58 -3.66 2.82
N LEU A 343 -19.41 -3.59 2.18
CA LEU A 343 -18.82 -4.73 1.47
C LEU A 343 -18.06 -5.67 2.40
N ASN A 344 -17.70 -5.22 3.60
CA ASN A 344 -16.87 -5.94 4.57
C ASN A 344 -17.45 -5.85 5.98
N PRO A 345 -18.67 -6.37 6.19
CA PRO A 345 -19.28 -6.34 7.50
C PRO A 345 -18.38 -7.09 8.48
N SER A 346 -18.12 -6.49 9.64
CA SER A 346 -17.39 -7.14 10.71
C SER A 346 -18.12 -8.41 11.12
N VAL A 347 -17.53 -9.58 10.86
CA VAL A 347 -18.00 -10.83 11.43
C VAL A 347 -17.78 -10.72 12.93
N ALA A 348 -18.86 -10.82 13.71
CA ALA A 348 -18.74 -10.87 15.17
C ALA A 348 -17.71 -11.95 15.54
N PRO A 349 -16.75 -11.67 16.43
CA PRO A 349 -15.72 -12.64 16.76
C PRO A 349 -16.38 -13.93 17.25
N LYS A 350 -16.09 -15.06 16.58
CA LYS A 350 -16.32 -16.38 17.20
C LYS A 350 -15.53 -16.37 18.50
N SER A 351 -16.23 -16.54 19.61
CA SER A 351 -15.66 -16.62 20.95
C SER A 351 -14.86 -17.90 21.09
N ASP A 352 -13.69 -17.97 20.47
CA ASP A 352 -12.73 -19.01 20.80
C ASP A 352 -12.00 -18.55 22.06
N ALA A 353 -12.60 -18.90 23.20
CA ALA A 353 -11.98 -18.79 24.49
C ALA A 353 -10.68 -19.60 24.47
N LEU A 354 -9.54 -18.91 24.41
CA LEU A 354 -8.25 -19.53 24.69
C LEU A 354 -8.23 -19.98 26.15
N PRO A 355 -7.89 -21.24 26.46
CA PRO A 355 -7.81 -21.72 27.83
C PRO A 355 -6.65 -21.03 28.53
N ASN A 356 -6.97 -20.34 29.63
CA ASN A 356 -5.97 -19.78 30.55
C ASN A 356 -5.05 -20.91 31.05
N GLY A 357 -3.79 -20.88 30.62
CA GLY A 357 -2.73 -21.68 31.21
C GLY A 357 -2.43 -21.17 32.62
N SER A 358 -2.61 -22.03 33.61
CA SER A 358 -2.23 -21.79 35.00
C SER A 358 -0.73 -21.62 35.15
N ALA A 359 -0.30 -20.50 35.71
CA ALA A 359 1.07 -20.29 36.17
C ALA A 359 1.43 -21.27 37.30
N LYS A 360 2.60 -21.91 37.18
CA LYS A 360 3.41 -22.38 38.30
C LYS A 360 4.83 -21.90 38.09
#